data_AF-A0A656GKS3-F1
#
_entry.id   AF-A0A656GKS3-F1
#
_cell.length_a   1.000
_cell.length_b   1.000
_cell.length_c   1.000
_cell.angle_alpha   90.00
_cell.angle_beta   90.00
_cell.angle_gamma   90.00
#
_symmetry.space_group_name_H-M   'P 1'
#
loop_
_entity.id
_entity.type
_entity.pdbx_description
1 polymer ?
#
loop_
_entity_poly.entity_id
_entity_poly.type
_entity_poly.pdbx_seq_one_letter_code
_entity_poly.pdbx_strand_id
1 'polypeptide(L)' 'MDVNRARINDPLLAQEVADFTNDCYALARSRLFMTQPTLTKEQLNDVNWIGSRFFLQTPGYYDDGFSGFRSH' A
#
# COMPACT_ATOMS: atom_id res chain seq x y z
N MET A 1 3.41 -22.65 7.02
CA MET A 1 3.11 -21.68 5.96
C MET A 1 4.44 -21.15 5.45
N ASP A 2 4.79 -21.49 4.22
CA ASP A 2 5.98 -20.95 3.55
C ASP A 2 5.71 -19.49 3.19
N VAL A 3 6.25 -18.58 4.00
CA VAL A 3 6.30 -17.17 3.66
C VAL A 3 7.37 -17.04 2.58
N ASN A 4 6.96 -17.07 1.31
CA ASN A 4 7.82 -16.74 0.19
C ASN A 4 8.26 -15.27 0.34
N ARG A 5 9.37 -15.08 1.04
CA ARG A 5 10.07 -13.80 1.11
C ARG A 5 10.81 -13.63 -0.21
N ALA A 6 10.09 -13.20 -1.23
CA ALA A 6 10.71 -12.64 -2.42
C ALA A 6 11.64 -11.51 -1.94
N ARG A 7 12.93 -11.81 -1.83
CA ARG A 7 13.93 -10.80 -1.47
C ARG A 7 14.13 -9.94 -2.70
N ILE A 8 13.89 -8.65 -2.55
CA ILE A 8 14.28 -7.68 -3.56
C ILE A 8 15.81 -7.61 -3.51
N ASN A 9 16.47 -8.11 -4.56
CA ASN A 9 17.94 -8.17 -4.64
C ASN A 9 18.55 -6.84 -5.09
N ASP A 10 17.74 -5.99 -5.73
CA ASP A 10 18.15 -4.65 -6.13
C ASP A 10 17.97 -3.69 -4.93
N PRO A 11 19.06 -3.11 -4.40
CA PRO A 11 18.99 -2.24 -3.24
C PRO A 11 18.20 -0.95 -3.51
N LEU A 12 18.19 -0.45 -4.76
CA LEU A 12 17.40 0.74 -5.12
C LEU A 12 15.91 0.40 -5.09
N LEU A 13 15.52 -0.70 -5.73
CA LEU A 13 14.12 -1.16 -5.71
C LEU A 13 13.65 -1.47 -4.28
N ALA A 14 14.53 -2.00 -3.43
CA ALA A 14 14.21 -2.25 -2.03
C ALA A 14 13.95 -0.96 -1.25
N GLN A 15 14.76 0.09 -1.50
CA GLN A 15 14.57 1.41 -0.91
C GLN A 15 13.26 2.04 -1.40
N GLU A 16 13.02 2.02 -2.70
CA GLU A 16 11.81 2.49 -3.35
C GLU A 16 10.54 1.84 -2.76
N VAL A 17 10.53 0.52 -2.58
CA VAL A 17 9.41 -0.20 -1.97
C VAL A 17 9.25 0.17 -0.48
N ALA A 18 10.34 0.39 0.25
CA ALA A 18 10.29 0.83 1.64
C ALA A 18 9.69 2.24 1.76
N ASP A 19 10.13 3.16 0.91
CA ASP A 19 9.64 4.54 0.87
C ASP A 19 8.14 4.57 0.53
N PHE A 20 7.71 3.82 -0.50
CA PHE A 20 6.29 3.66 -0.81
C PHE A 20 5.47 3.11 0.37
N THR A 21 6.01 2.10 1.07
CA THR A 21 5.31 1.46 2.18
C THR A 21 5.10 2.45 3.34
N ASN A 22 6.10 3.28 3.64
CA ASN A 22 6.04 4.26 4.72
C ASN A 22 5.20 5.47 4.36
N ASP A 23 5.33 6.00 3.14
CA ASP A 23 4.72 7.27 2.77
C ASP A 23 3.30 7.10 2.23
N CYS A 24 3.00 6.02 1.52
CA CYS A 24 1.70 5.85 0.86
C CYS A 24 0.83 4.81 1.57
N TYR A 25 1.34 3.60 1.76
CA TYR A 25 0.56 2.51 2.35
C TYR A 25 0.21 2.78 3.81
N ALA A 26 1.15 3.30 4.61
CA ALA A 26 0.87 3.64 6.01
C ALA A 26 -0.18 4.75 6.14
N LEU A 27 -0.11 5.79 5.30
CA LEU A 27 -1.11 6.85 5.27
C LEU A 27 -2.49 6.32 4.84
N ALA A 28 -2.54 5.49 3.80
CA ALA A 28 -3.79 4.87 3.34
C ALA A 28 -4.43 4.01 4.44
N ARG A 29 -3.63 3.21 5.15
CA ARG A 29 -4.07 2.41 6.31
C ARG A 29 -4.57 3.27 7.46
N SER A 30 -3.87 4.37 7.75
CA SER A 30 -4.29 5.34 8.77
C SER A 30 -5.64 5.97 8.43
N ARG A 31 -5.82 6.40 7.17
CA ARG A 31 -7.11 6.93 6.67
C ARG A 31 -8.23 5.90 6.75
N LEU A 32 -7.96 4.65 6.36
CA LEU A 32 -8.93 3.55 6.47
C LEU A 32 -9.34 3.33 7.92
N PHE A 33 -8.39 3.36 8.84
CA PHE A 33 -8.65 3.21 10.27
C PHE A 33 -9.45 4.37 10.84
N MET A 34 -9.24 5.61 10.37
CA MET A 34 -10.02 6.77 10.80
C MET A 34 -11.44 6.76 10.26
N THR A 35 -11.62 6.38 8.98
CA THR A 35 -12.92 6.42 8.29
C THR A 35 -13.81 5.22 8.58
N GLN A 36 -13.22 4.09 9.00
CA GLN A 36 -13.91 2.84 9.36
C GLN A 36 -15.04 2.45 8.37
N PRO A 37 -14.77 2.40 7.06
CA PRO A 37 -15.79 2.01 6.10
C PRO A 37 -16.16 0.54 6.28
N THR A 38 -17.38 0.18 5.88
CA THR A 38 -17.80 -1.22 5.87
C THR A 38 -17.11 -1.94 4.71
N LEU A 39 -16.27 -2.92 5.03
CA LEU A 39 -15.53 -3.72 4.05
C LEU A 39 -16.01 -5.17 4.04
N THR A 40 -16.01 -5.80 2.86
CA THR A 40 -16.20 -7.26 2.75
C THR A 40 -14.98 -8.01 3.27
N LYS A 41 -15.11 -9.32 3.49
CA LYS A 41 -14.00 -10.17 3.94
C LYS A 41 -12.84 -10.19 2.93
N GLU A 42 -13.15 -10.11 1.65
CA GLU A 42 -12.17 -10.04 0.56
C GLU A 42 -11.42 -8.71 0.62
N GLN A 43 -12.14 -7.60 0.80
CA GLN A 43 -11.54 -6.27 0.94
C GLN A 43 -10.67 -6.17 2.20
N LEU A 44 -11.08 -6.76 3.32
CA LEU A 44 -10.29 -6.81 4.55
C LEU A 44 -8.94 -7.53 4.35
N ASN A 45 -8.88 -8.54 3.49
CA ASN A 45 -7.62 -9.19 3.13
C ASN A 45 -6.81 -8.34 2.15
N ASP A 46 -7.48 -7.71 1.18
CA ASP A 46 -6.86 -6.88 0.15
C ASP A 46 -6.14 -5.66 0.76
N VAL A 47 -6.74 -4.99 1.73
CA VAL A 47 -6.15 -3.82 2.42
C VAL A 47 -4.94 -4.13 3.32
N ASN A 48 -4.62 -5.40 3.54
CA ASN A 48 -3.42 -5.81 4.31
C ASN A 48 -2.15 -5.92 3.44
N TRP A 49 -2.25 -5.64 2.14
CA TRP A 49 -1.15 -5.71 1.19
C TRP A 49 -0.88 -4.35 0.54
N ILE A 50 0.39 -4.04 0.28
CA ILE A 50 0.81 -2.77 -0.35
C ILE A 50 0.21 -2.59 -1.75
N GLY A 51 -0.08 -3.68 -2.46
CA GLY A 51 -0.74 -3.69 -3.76
C GLY A 51 -2.26 -3.84 -3.70
N SER A 52 -2.89 -3.43 -2.59
CA SER A 52 -4.34 -3.42 -2.38
C SER A 52 -5.08 -2.78 -3.57
N ARG A 53 -6.00 -3.51 -4.18
CA ARG A 53 -6.88 -2.98 -5.23
C ARG A 53 -7.89 -1.99 -4.67
N PHE A 54 -8.31 -2.17 -3.43
CA PHE A 54 -9.19 -1.25 -2.74
C PHE A 54 -8.56 0.15 -2.64
N PHE A 55 -7.28 0.23 -2.24
CA PHE A 55 -6.55 1.51 -2.16
C PHE A 55 -6.23 2.11 -3.53
N LEU A 56 -6.08 1.29 -4.57
CA LEU A 56 -5.89 1.76 -5.95
C LEU A 56 -7.18 2.30 -6.59
N GLN A 57 -8.34 1.74 -6.26
CA GLN A 57 -9.61 2.05 -6.91
C GLN A 57 -10.47 3.05 -6.14
N THR A 58 -10.22 3.20 -4.84
CA THR A 58 -11.01 4.08 -3.99
C THR A 58 -10.34 5.44 -3.91
N PRO A 59 -11.03 6.53 -4.33
CA PRO A 59 -10.45 7.86 -4.23
C PRO A 59 -10.16 8.27 -2.78
N GLY A 60 -9.10 9.07 -2.59
CA GLY A 60 -8.59 9.52 -1.30
C GLY A 60 -7.59 8.56 -0.62
N TYR A 61 -7.07 7.55 -1.32
CA TYR A 61 -6.01 6.67 -0.84
C TYR A 61 -4.71 6.84 -1.66
N TYR A 62 -4.47 6.03 -2.69
CA TYR A 62 -3.23 6.09 -3.49
C TYR A 62 -3.26 7.13 -4.62
N ASP A 63 -4.43 7.65 -4.93
CA ASP A 63 -4.68 8.70 -5.92
C ASP A 63 -4.23 10.09 -5.47
N ASP A 64 -3.91 10.28 -4.18
CA ASP A 64 -3.59 11.59 -3.60
C ASP A 64 -2.18 12.11 -3.95
N GLY A 65 -1.45 11.46 -4.88
CA GLY A 65 -0.22 11.98 -5.48
C GLY A 65 0.98 12.18 -4.53
N PHE A 66 0.85 11.84 -3.24
CA PHE A 66 1.89 12.02 -2.23
C PHE A 66 2.99 10.95 -2.28
N SER A 67 2.90 9.96 -3.18
CA SER A 67 4.04 9.13 -3.49
C SER A 67 5.10 10.02 -4.12
N GLY A 68 6.13 10.38 -3.36
CA GLY A 68 7.35 11.03 -3.86
C GLY A 68 8.08 10.24 -4.95
N PHE A 69 7.52 9.11 -5.41
CA PHE A 69 7.71 8.55 -6.74
C PHE A 69 7.34 9.58 -7.81
N ARG A 70 8.22 10.55 -8.02
CA ARG A 70 8.42 11.09 -9.37
C ARG A 70 8.76 9.89 -10.25
N SER A 71 7.84 9.55 -11.14
CA SER A 71 8.16 8.74 -12.31
C SER A 71 9.41 9.36 -12.94
N HIS A 72 10.54 8.66 -12.85
CA HIS A 72 11.68 8.90 -13.71
C HIS A 72 11.33 8.51 -15.15
#